data_AF-A0A3P7IML8-F1
#
_entry.id   AF-A0A3P7IML8-F1
#
_cell.length_a   1.000
_cell.length_b   1.000
_cell.length_c   1.000
_cell.angle_alpha   90.00
_cell.angle_beta   90.00
_cell.angle_gamma   90.00
#
_symmetry.space_group_name_H-M   'P 1'
#
loop_
_entity.id
_entity.type
_entity.pdbx_description
1 polymer ?
#
loop_
_entity_poly.entity_id
_entity_poly.type
_entity_poly.pdbx_seq_one_letter_code
_entity_poly.pdbx_strand_id
1 'polypeptide(L)'
;MGIILSIFCPPKTNQIPKEKEIVRFFMIGTGAAGKTTVVRQLKCLCKERPKHYKAYDNDWNLIQPDNIFTEEEMMRFRKIIRINIATAVYNLIQQTLQWGRQCKAEESAQNIIQLVERAELEGRGKFNMNIPVSIGHDLVEVLMDPNVSNGLLLLNNCFLF
;
A
#
# COMPACT_ATOMS: atom_id res chain seq x y z
N MET A 1 20.06 10.74 -73.24
CA MET A 1 21.07 11.06 -72.22
C MET A 1 20.44 10.85 -70.86
N GLY A 2 20.76 9.74 -70.19
CA GLY A 2 20.33 9.47 -68.82
C GLY A 2 21.46 9.82 -67.86
N ILE A 3 21.18 10.63 -66.84
CA ILE A 3 22.11 10.89 -65.74
C ILE A 3 21.54 10.19 -64.50
N ILE A 4 22.19 9.08 -64.14
CA ILE A 4 22.21 8.54 -62.79
C ILE A 4 23.52 9.03 -62.17
N LEU A 5 23.44 9.53 -60.93
CA LEU A 5 24.45 9.72 -59.88
C LEU A 5 23.92 10.89 -59.03
N SER A 6 23.89 10.92 -57.72
CA SER A 6 24.29 9.99 -56.65
C SER A 6 23.97 10.73 -55.35
N ILE A 7 23.36 10.05 -54.39
CA ILE A 7 23.72 10.07 -52.96
C ILE A 7 24.02 11.45 -52.36
N PHE A 8 23.05 12.02 -51.64
CA PHE A 8 23.33 12.78 -50.43
C PHE A 8 22.44 12.26 -49.30
N CYS A 9 22.88 11.16 -48.69
CA CYS A 9 22.55 10.92 -47.29
C CYS A 9 23.24 12.02 -46.48
N PRO A 10 22.53 12.80 -45.65
CA PRO A 10 23.20 13.66 -44.69
C PRO A 10 24.04 12.79 -43.74
N PRO A 11 25.21 13.27 -43.29
CA PRO A 11 26.07 12.52 -42.40
C PRO A 11 25.28 12.15 -41.14
N LYS A 12 25.47 10.92 -40.66
CA LYS A 12 25.05 10.52 -39.33
C LYS A 12 25.78 11.44 -38.36
N THR A 13 25.12 12.51 -37.94
CA THR A 13 25.57 13.32 -36.81
C THR A 13 25.69 12.35 -35.65
N ASN A 14 26.92 12.15 -35.19
CA ASN A 14 27.23 11.52 -33.92
C ASN A 14 26.34 12.19 -32.87
N GLN A 15 25.24 11.52 -32.51
CA GLN A 15 24.41 11.96 -31.41
C GLN A 15 25.26 11.79 -30.16
N ILE A 16 25.86 12.89 -29.73
CA ILE A 16 26.39 13.03 -28.38
C ILE A 16 25.24 12.54 -27.47
N PRO A 17 25.45 11.51 -26.63
CA PRO A 17 24.39 11.00 -25.78
C PRO A 17 23.88 12.16 -24.95
N LYS A 18 22.65 12.62 -25.25
CA LYS A 18 22.00 13.69 -24.49
C LYS A 18 22.06 13.30 -23.02
N GLU A 19 22.75 14.10 -22.22
CA GLU A 19 22.69 13.98 -20.77
C GLU A 19 21.22 13.96 -20.39
N LYS A 20 20.79 12.85 -19.78
CA LYS A 20 19.39 12.66 -19.42
C LYS A 20 19.07 13.67 -18.33
N GLU A 21 18.16 14.58 -18.63
CA GLU A 21 17.63 15.53 -17.64
C GLU A 21 16.97 14.76 -16.50
N ILE A 22 17.50 14.92 -15.28
CA ILE A 22 16.95 14.29 -14.08
C ILE A 22 15.92 15.24 -13.48
N VAL A 23 14.64 14.88 -13.59
CA VAL A 23 13.54 15.60 -12.95
C VAL A 23 13.33 15.06 -11.53
N ARG A 24 13.47 15.92 -10.52
CA ARG A 24 13.22 15.60 -9.11
C ARG A 24 11.89 16.20 -8.68
N PHE A 25 11.05 15.41 -8.03
CA PHE A 25 9.78 15.86 -7.48
C PHE A 25 9.65 15.44 -6.02
N PHE A 26 8.96 16.27 -5.23
CA PHE A 26 8.67 16.03 -3.83
C PHE A 26 7.16 15.90 -3.66
N MET A 27 6.72 14.84 -2.98
CA MET A 27 5.31 14.67 -2.62
C MET A 27 5.08 15.09 -1.18
N ILE A 28 4.39 16.21 -0.98
CA ILE A 28 4.01 16.75 0.32
C ILE A 28 2.50 16.60 0.50
N GLY A 29 2.05 16.23 1.69
CA GLY A 29 0.64 16.09 2.01
C GLY A 29 0.43 15.54 3.41
N THR A 30 -0.78 15.69 3.94
CA THR A 30 -1.17 15.21 5.27
C THR A 30 -1.09 13.67 5.38
N GLY A 31 -1.23 13.15 6.61
CA GLY A 31 -1.38 11.71 6.83
C GLY A 31 -2.53 11.14 6.00
N ALA A 32 -2.36 9.91 5.50
CA ALA A 32 -3.34 9.20 4.65
C ALA A 32 -3.66 9.82 3.27
N ALA A 33 -3.00 10.90 2.84
CA ALA A 33 -3.19 11.51 1.50
C ALA A 33 -2.72 10.65 0.29
N GLY A 34 -2.37 9.38 0.48
CA GLY A 34 -2.04 8.47 -0.63
C GLY A 34 -0.62 8.58 -1.22
N LYS A 35 0.29 9.37 -0.64
CA LYS A 35 1.68 9.54 -1.14
C LYS A 35 2.40 8.21 -1.40
N THR A 36 2.39 7.29 -0.43
CA THR A 36 3.01 5.96 -0.58
C THR A 36 2.31 5.12 -1.63
N THR A 37 1.01 5.31 -1.83
CA THR A 37 0.25 4.63 -2.89
C THR A 37 0.73 5.08 -4.26
N VAL A 38 0.97 6.38 -4.47
CA VAL A 38 1.53 6.89 -5.73
C VAL A 38 2.90 6.26 -6.02
N VAL A 39 3.80 6.20 -5.03
CA VAL A 39 5.11 5.53 -5.21
C VAL A 39 4.94 4.06 -5.62
N ARG A 40 4.02 3.33 -4.98
CA ARG A 40 3.75 1.93 -5.32
C ARG A 40 3.19 1.78 -6.73
N GLN A 41 2.30 2.66 -7.17
CA GLN A 41 1.77 2.65 -8.53
C GLN A 41 2.87 2.91 -9.57
N LEU A 42 3.80 3.82 -9.29
CA LEU A 42 4.97 4.03 -10.16
C LEU A 42 5.84 2.76 -10.26
N LYS A 43 6.06 2.05 -9.14
CA LYS A 43 6.74 0.74 -9.15
C LYS A 43 5.95 -0.28 -9.99
N CYS A 44 4.63 -0.35 -9.87
CA CYS A 44 3.79 -1.23 -10.68
C CYS A 44 3.92 -0.94 -12.18
N LEU A 45 3.95 0.33 -12.60
CA LEU A 45 4.14 0.69 -14.02
C LEU A 45 5.45 0.15 -14.60
N CYS A 46 6.54 0.19 -13.83
CA CYS A 46 7.82 -0.41 -14.22
C CYS A 46 7.73 -1.92 -14.42
N LYS A 47 6.85 -2.60 -13.67
CA LYS A 47 6.63 -4.04 -13.80
C LYS A 47 5.74 -4.39 -15.00
N GLU A 48 4.64 -3.66 -15.17
CA GLU A 48 3.63 -3.92 -16.20
C GLU A 48 4.10 -3.49 -17.60
N ARG A 49 4.92 -2.44 -17.68
CA ARG A 49 5.37 -1.85 -18.95
C ARG A 49 6.90 -1.65 -18.97
N PRO A 50 7.70 -2.72 -18.84
CA PRO A 50 9.16 -2.63 -18.66
C PRO A 50 9.92 -2.06 -19.86
N LYS A 51 9.29 -2.06 -21.05
CA LYS A 51 9.84 -1.41 -22.26
C LYS A 51 9.79 0.11 -22.18
N HIS A 52 8.82 0.67 -21.45
CA HIS A 52 8.55 2.11 -21.38
C HIS A 52 9.05 2.73 -20.07
N TYR A 53 9.00 1.96 -18.97
CA TYR A 53 9.38 2.43 -17.64
C TYR A 53 10.43 1.50 -17.03
N LYS A 54 11.44 2.09 -16.39
CA LYS A 54 12.56 1.39 -15.76
C LYS A 54 12.73 1.89 -14.34
N ALA A 55 12.98 0.96 -13.42
CA ALA A 55 13.31 1.26 -12.04
C ALA A 55 14.81 1.09 -11.82
N TYR A 56 15.39 1.99 -11.02
CA TYR A 56 16.80 1.98 -10.67
C TYR A 56 16.95 2.06 -9.15
N ASP A 57 18.01 1.45 -8.62
CA ASP A 57 18.38 1.58 -7.22
C ASP A 57 19.16 2.87 -6.95
N ASN A 58 19.66 3.04 -5.73
CA ASN A 58 20.43 4.22 -5.31
C ASN A 58 21.77 4.35 -6.04
N ASP A 59 22.31 3.24 -6.53
CA ASP A 59 23.59 3.14 -7.25
C ASP A 59 23.37 3.16 -8.78
N TRP A 60 22.16 3.48 -9.23
CA TRP A 60 21.75 3.53 -10.64
C TRP A 60 21.80 2.18 -11.37
N ASN A 61 21.74 1.07 -10.64
CA ASN A 61 21.59 -0.25 -11.25
C ASN A 61 20.13 -0.50 -11.65
N LEU A 62 19.94 -1.09 -12.83
CA LEU A 62 18.61 -1.44 -13.32
C LEU A 62 18.01 -2.56 -12.47
N ILE A 63 16.84 -2.30 -11.88
CA ILE A 63 16.07 -3.30 -11.15
C ILE A 63 15.24 -4.09 -12.17
N GLN A 64 15.38 -5.42 -12.14
CA GLN A 64 14.60 -6.30 -13.01
C GLN A 64 13.11 -6.26 -12.65
N PRO A 65 12.19 -6.36 -13.62
CA PRO A 65 10.74 -6.28 -13.36
C PRO A 65 10.23 -7.23 -12.27
N ASP A 66 10.81 -8.43 -12.18
CA ASP A 66 10.45 -9.44 -11.19
C ASP A 66 10.92 -9.09 -9.77
N ASN A 67 11.95 -8.25 -9.65
CA ASN A 67 12.57 -7.83 -8.39
C ASN A 67 12.15 -6.42 -7.96
N ILE A 68 11.16 -5.81 -8.63
CA ILE A 68 10.67 -4.47 -8.27
C ILE A 68 10.14 -4.44 -6.83
N PHE A 69 9.50 -5.53 -6.40
CA PHE A 69 9.11 -5.74 -5.01
C PHE A 69 9.89 -6.94 -4.49
N THR A 70 10.79 -6.72 -3.54
CA THR A 70 11.57 -7.83 -2.97
C THR A 70 10.71 -8.70 -2.06
N GLU A 71 11.13 -9.93 -1.80
CA GLU A 71 10.42 -10.80 -0.86
C GLU A 71 10.33 -10.19 0.54
N GLU A 72 11.35 -9.45 0.98
CA GLU A 72 11.33 -8.72 2.26
C GLU A 72 10.29 -7.60 2.26
N GLU A 73 10.17 -6.84 1.16
CA GLU A 73 9.09 -5.84 1.00
C GLU A 73 7.72 -6.51 1.04
N MET A 74 7.54 -7.64 0.35
CA MET A 74 6.29 -8.39 0.33
C MET A 74 5.93 -8.94 1.71
N MET A 75 6.90 -9.45 2.47
CA MET A 75 6.70 -9.87 3.86
C MET A 75 6.29 -8.69 4.76
N ARG A 76 6.92 -7.52 4.60
CA ARG A 76 6.53 -6.29 5.31
C ARG A 76 5.11 -5.88 4.95
N PHE A 77 4.70 -5.97 3.69
CA PHE A 77 3.32 -5.66 3.28
C PHE A 77 2.32 -6.61 3.94
N ARG A 78 2.59 -7.91 3.96
CA ARG A 78 1.73 -8.89 4.68
C ARG A 78 1.59 -8.53 6.16
N LYS A 79 2.69 -8.14 6.83
CA LYS A 79 2.65 -7.68 8.22
C LYS A 79 1.76 -6.44 8.38
N ILE A 80 1.97 -5.42 7.55
CA ILE A 80 1.18 -4.17 7.59
C ILE A 80 -0.30 -4.44 7.33
N ILE A 81 -0.63 -5.30 6.36
CA ILE A 81 -2.02 -5.67 6.05
C ILE A 81 -2.70 -6.27 7.28
N ARG A 82 -2.04 -7.22 7.97
CA ARG A 82 -2.58 -7.83 9.19
C ARG A 82 -2.84 -6.80 10.29
N ILE A 83 -1.88 -5.88 10.50
CA ILE A 83 -2.03 -4.81 11.50
C ILE A 83 -3.20 -3.90 11.15
N ASN A 84 -3.31 -3.50 9.88
CA ASN A 84 -4.40 -2.65 9.40
C ASN A 84 -5.77 -3.30 9.62
N ILE A 85 -5.90 -4.60 9.33
CA ILE A 85 -7.15 -5.34 9.56
C ILE A 85 -7.49 -5.35 11.05
N ALA A 86 -6.55 -5.76 11.92
CA ALA A 86 -6.78 -5.81 13.36
C ALA A 86 -7.16 -4.43 13.94
N THR A 87 -6.47 -3.38 13.50
CA THR A 87 -6.76 -2.00 13.92
C THR A 87 -8.13 -1.53 13.43
N ALA A 88 -8.51 -1.88 12.20
CA ALA A 88 -9.82 -1.52 11.65
C ALA A 88 -10.96 -2.21 12.42
N VAL A 89 -10.81 -3.51 12.71
CA VAL A 89 -11.81 -4.24 13.52
C VAL A 89 -11.88 -3.70 14.94
N TYR A 90 -10.74 -3.41 15.57
CA TYR A 90 -10.71 -2.73 16.87
C TYR A 90 -11.51 -1.41 16.84
N ASN A 91 -11.28 -0.55 15.85
CA ASN A 91 -12.02 0.71 15.72
C ASN A 91 -13.52 0.48 15.55
N LEU A 92 -13.94 -0.55 14.80
CA LEU A 92 -15.35 -0.91 14.64
C LEU A 92 -15.98 -1.39 15.95
N ILE A 93 -15.26 -2.18 16.75
CA ILE A 93 -15.71 -2.61 18.07
C ILE A 93 -15.92 -1.37 18.96
N GLN A 94 -14.91 -0.49 19.04
CA GLN A 94 -14.97 0.74 19.83
C GLN A 94 -16.16 1.62 19.40
N GLN A 95 -16.37 1.81 18.10
CA GLN A 95 -17.50 2.58 17.58
C GLN A 95 -18.86 1.95 17.94
N THR A 96 -18.95 0.62 17.89
CA THR A 96 -20.17 -0.12 18.24
C THR A 96 -20.51 0.06 19.72
N LEU A 97 -19.50 -0.02 20.59
CA LEU A 97 -19.65 0.23 22.03
C LEU A 97 -20.05 1.69 22.32
N GLN A 98 -19.46 2.66 21.61
CA GLN A 98 -19.83 4.08 21.74
C GLN A 98 -21.29 4.36 21.35
N TRP A 99 -21.85 3.59 20.42
CA TRP A 99 -23.29 3.65 20.08
C TRP A 99 -24.20 2.89 21.06
N GLY A 100 -23.66 2.42 22.18
CA GLY A 100 -24.42 1.71 23.21
C GLY A 100 -24.83 0.29 22.80
N ARG A 101 -24.18 -0.29 21.78
CA ARG A 101 -24.44 -1.66 21.33
C ARG A 101 -23.38 -2.59 21.88
N GLN A 102 -23.80 -3.76 22.36
CA GLN A 102 -22.90 -4.81 22.81
C GLN A 102 -22.52 -5.73 21.65
N CYS A 103 -21.26 -6.12 21.56
CA CYS A 103 -20.81 -7.19 20.68
C CYS A 103 -21.28 -8.52 21.28
N LYS A 104 -21.97 -9.37 20.51
CA LYS A 104 -22.32 -10.74 20.92
C LYS A 104 -21.09 -11.63 20.99
N ALA A 105 -20.12 -11.41 20.10
CA ALA A 105 -18.81 -12.06 20.15
C ALA A 105 -17.90 -11.42 21.22
N GLU A 106 -18.34 -11.43 22.49
CA GLU A 106 -17.68 -10.69 23.59
C GLU A 106 -16.23 -11.12 23.81
N GLU A 107 -15.98 -12.44 23.86
CA GLU A 107 -14.64 -12.99 24.10
C GLU A 107 -13.68 -12.61 22.96
N SER A 108 -14.08 -12.83 21.71
CA SER A 108 -13.29 -12.46 20.54
C SER A 108 -13.05 -10.95 20.44
N ALA A 109 -14.06 -10.14 20.75
CA ALA A 109 -13.91 -8.69 20.80
C ALA A 109 -12.90 -8.28 21.87
N GLN A 110 -12.97 -8.89 23.07
CA GLN A 110 -12.05 -8.59 24.16
C GLN A 110 -10.61 -9.02 23.82
N ASN A 111 -10.42 -10.16 23.16
CA ASN A 111 -9.11 -10.61 22.70
C ASN A 111 -8.47 -9.60 21.73
N ILE A 112 -9.26 -9.07 20.79
CA ILE A 112 -8.80 -8.05 19.83
C ILE A 112 -8.47 -6.72 20.54
N ILE A 113 -9.35 -6.27 21.45
CA ILE A 113 -9.12 -5.06 22.26
C ILE A 113 -7.81 -5.17 23.02
N GLN A 114 -7.62 -6.25 23.78
CA GLN A 114 -6.42 -6.47 24.56
C GLN A 114 -5.16 -6.52 23.70
N LEU A 115 -5.23 -7.13 22.51
CA LEU A 115 -4.09 -7.20 21.59
C LEU A 115 -3.64 -5.81 21.14
N VAL A 116 -4.58 -4.98 20.70
CA VAL A 116 -4.29 -3.65 20.15
C VAL A 116 -3.86 -2.69 21.27
N GLU A 117 -4.58 -2.65 22.38
CA GLU A 117 -4.27 -1.75 23.50
C GLU A 117 -2.93 -2.10 24.16
N ARG A 118 -2.61 -3.40 24.31
CA ARG A 118 -1.29 -3.82 24.80
C ARG A 118 -0.17 -3.36 23.86
N ALA A 119 -0.36 -3.50 22.55
CA ALA A 119 0.63 -3.03 21.59
C ALA A 119 0.85 -1.52 21.69
N GLU A 120 -0.21 -0.74 21.87
CA GLU A 120 -0.12 0.71 22.08
C GLU A 120 0.62 1.07 23.38
N LEU A 121 0.31 0.38 24.49
CA LEU A 121 0.99 0.56 25.79
C LEU A 121 2.49 0.22 25.72
N GLU A 122 2.87 -0.77 24.92
CA GLU A 122 4.27 -1.15 24.69
C GLU A 122 5.00 -0.19 23.72
N GLY A 123 4.34 0.90 23.27
CA GLY A 123 4.88 1.83 22.28
C GLY A 123 5.02 1.21 20.88
N ARG A 124 4.42 0.04 20.65
CA ARG A 124 4.41 -0.62 19.34
C ARG A 124 3.28 -0.01 18.51
N GLY A 125 3.61 1.01 17.73
CA GLY A 125 2.65 1.67 16.86
C GLY A 125 2.10 0.81 15.71
N LYS A 126 1.26 1.44 14.87
CA LYS A 126 0.56 0.89 13.69
C LYS A 126 1.41 0.15 12.64
N PHE A 127 2.73 0.15 12.78
CA PHE A 127 3.67 -0.48 11.85
C PHE A 127 4.49 -1.62 12.45
N ASN A 128 4.46 -1.80 13.78
CA ASN A 128 5.33 -2.77 14.45
C ASN A 128 4.64 -3.72 15.43
N MET A 129 3.31 -3.70 15.49
CA MET A 129 2.55 -4.72 16.20
C MET A 129 2.76 -6.11 15.56
N ASN A 130 2.86 -7.15 16.40
CA ASN A 130 2.86 -8.54 15.94
C ASN A 130 1.45 -9.10 16.08
N ILE A 131 0.90 -9.61 14.98
CA ILE A 131 -0.45 -10.16 14.93
C ILE A 131 -0.37 -11.69 14.97
N PRO A 132 -0.76 -12.35 16.07
CA PRO A 132 -0.80 -13.81 16.15
C PRO A 132 -1.74 -14.38 15.09
N VAL A 133 -1.41 -15.54 14.53
CA VAL A 133 -2.28 -16.21 13.55
C VAL A 133 -3.63 -16.61 14.18
N SER A 134 -3.63 -16.90 15.49
CA SER A 134 -4.83 -17.27 16.24
C SER A 134 -5.92 -16.19 16.24
N ILE A 135 -5.55 -14.90 16.12
CA ILE A 135 -6.55 -13.81 16.10
C ILE A 135 -7.46 -13.87 14.85
N GLY A 136 -7.07 -14.63 13.83
CA GLY A 136 -7.85 -14.75 12.60
C GLY A 136 -9.29 -15.22 12.84
N HIS A 137 -9.49 -16.14 13.78
CA HIS A 137 -10.82 -16.61 14.18
C HIS A 137 -11.62 -15.48 14.83
N ASP A 138 -11.03 -14.80 15.82
CA ASP A 138 -11.67 -13.70 16.54
C ASP A 138 -12.09 -12.56 15.60
N LEU A 139 -11.24 -12.20 14.63
CA LEU A 139 -11.55 -11.17 13.64
C LEU A 139 -12.78 -11.53 12.81
N VAL A 140 -12.89 -12.78 12.38
CA VAL A 140 -14.05 -13.25 11.60
C VAL A 140 -15.30 -13.26 12.45
N GLU A 141 -15.22 -13.77 13.67
CA GLU A 141 -16.36 -13.86 14.58
C GLU A 141 -16.96 -12.48 14.89
N VAL A 142 -16.11 -11.49 15.20
CA VAL A 142 -16.53 -10.10 15.40
C VAL A 142 -17.12 -9.48 14.14
N LEU A 143 -16.53 -9.73 12.96
CA LEU A 143 -17.04 -9.18 11.70
C LEU A 143 -18.41 -9.79 11.29
N MET A 144 -18.69 -11.02 11.73
CA MET A 144 -19.98 -11.67 11.54
C MET A 144 -21.03 -11.22 12.56
N ASP A 145 -20.64 -10.45 13.58
CA ASP A 145 -21.55 -9.92 14.56
C ASP A 145 -22.54 -8.92 13.91
N PRO A 146 -23.87 -9.12 14.06
CA PRO A 146 -24.87 -8.22 13.51
C PRO A 146 -24.74 -6.77 13.99
N ASN A 147 -24.32 -6.54 15.22
CA ASN A 147 -24.20 -5.19 15.79
C ASN A 147 -23.01 -4.44 15.20
N VAL A 148 -21.91 -5.14 14.92
CA VAL A 148 -20.70 -4.60 14.30
C VAL A 148 -20.92 -4.40 12.79
N SER A 149 -21.46 -5.40 12.09
CA SER A 149 -21.75 -5.32 10.65
C SER A 149 -22.81 -4.25 10.32
N ASN A 150 -23.85 -4.10 11.15
CA ASN A 150 -24.80 -2.98 11.01
C ASN A 150 -24.15 -1.63 11.29
N GLY A 151 -23.13 -1.58 12.15
CA GLY A 151 -22.34 -0.38 12.36
C GLY A 151 -21.59 0.08 11.10
N LEU A 152 -21.11 -0.88 10.32
CA LEU A 152 -20.47 -0.65 9.02
C LEU A 152 -21.45 -0.01 8.00
N LEU A 153 -22.72 -0.45 8.01
CA LEU A 153 -23.77 0.14 7.17
C LEU A 153 -24.10 1.59 7.58
N LEU A 154 -24.12 1.87 8.88
CA LEU A 154 -24.34 3.23 9.37
C LEU A 154 -23.21 4.18 8.99
N LEU A 155 -21.95 3.72 9.04
CA LEU A 155 -20.80 4.50 8.55
C LEU A 155 -20.92 4.80 7.05
N ASN A 156 -21.29 3.82 6.23
CA ASN A 156 -21.47 4.01 4.79
C ASN A 156 -22.55 5.05 4.46
N ASN A 157 -23.62 5.12 5.27
CA ASN A 157 -24.68 6.12 5.09
C ASN A 157 -24.28 7.51 5.58
N CYS A 158 -23.35 7.64 6.52
CA CYS A 158 -22.83 8.92 6.99
C CYS A 158 -21.83 9.57 6.03
N PHE A 159 -21.16 8.80 5.16
CA PHE A 159 -20.21 9.32 4.15
C PHE A 159 -20.87 9.67 2.80
N LEU A 160 -22.20 9.65 2.72
CA LEU A 160 -22.98 10.08 1.54
C LEU A 160 -23.48 11.54 1.61
N PHE A 161 -22.91 12.35 2.50
CA PHE A 161 -23.14 13.80 2.56
C PHE A 161 -21.89 14.59 2.17
#